data_AF-A0A524FS45-F1
#
_entry.id   AF-A0A524FS45-F1
#
_cell.length_a   1.000
_cell.length_b   1.000
_cell.length_c   1.000
_cell.angle_alpha   90.00
_cell.angle_beta   90.00
_cell.angle_gamma   90.00
#
_symmetry.space_group_name_H-M   'P 1'
#
loop_
_entity.id
_entity.type
_entity.pdbx_description
1 polymer ?
#
loop_
_entity_poly.entity_id
_entity_poly.type
_entity_poly.pdbx_seq_one_letter_code
_entity_poly.pdbx_strand_id
1 'polypeptide(L)'
;MQLTTINTIFMIGDFVVSVFLILLFIYLYRTGRMDKALFYAFWVGCLIGSTWEFTFMLLGPEFAYSVNPWPFGLSGWPKKLSHSIWDGGIFMVGVWLCQKLLSHRPLFADFNWRELGIMEVWGLFQGFLVEYLFVGRVWFYVPLPWNPVIIPPLPGGASTVGYTLIPQLVWTIAPIVFYLSLLWIRNRYPEQG
;
A
#
# COMPACT_ATOMS: atom_id res chain seq x y z
N MET A 1 -26.59 6.30 -11.11
CA MET A 1 -25.69 5.62 -12.05
C MET A 1 -25.52 4.19 -11.54
N GLN A 2 -25.97 3.18 -12.30
CA GLN A 2 -25.80 1.78 -11.88
C GLN A 2 -24.35 1.36 -12.16
N LEU A 3 -23.63 0.93 -11.13
CA LEU A 3 -22.31 0.32 -11.30
C LEU A 3 -22.48 -1.03 -12.00
N THR A 4 -21.56 -1.36 -12.91
CA THR A 4 -21.47 -2.73 -13.43
C THR A 4 -21.15 -3.69 -12.28
N THR A 5 -21.52 -4.97 -12.42
CA THR A 5 -21.28 -5.98 -11.39
C THR A 5 -19.82 -6.03 -10.94
N ILE A 6 -18.88 -5.88 -11.87
CA ILE A 6 -17.44 -5.90 -11.57
C ILE A 6 -17.00 -4.67 -10.75
N ASN A 7 -17.54 -3.49 -11.04
CA ASN A 7 -17.23 -2.28 -10.29
C ASN A 7 -17.78 -2.33 -8.86
N THR A 8 -18.96 -2.94 -8.68
CA THR A 8 -19.53 -3.20 -7.36
C THR A 8 -18.66 -4.17 -6.56
N ILE A 9 -18.14 -5.23 -7.20
CA ILE A 9 -17.21 -6.17 -6.56
C ILE A 9 -15.92 -5.46 -6.14
N PHE A 10 -15.33 -4.60 -6.99
CA PHE A 10 -14.15 -3.84 -6.60
C PHE A 10 -14.41 -2.90 -5.43
N MET A 11 -15.51 -2.15 -5.46
CA MET A 11 -15.88 -1.25 -4.37
C MET A 11 -16.09 -2.01 -3.04
N ILE A 12 -16.88 -3.09 -3.05
CA ILE A 12 -17.15 -3.85 -1.83
C ILE A 12 -15.88 -4.56 -1.34
N GLY A 13 -15.14 -5.18 -2.26
CA GLY A 13 -13.89 -5.87 -1.96
C GLY A 13 -12.85 -4.95 -1.31
N ASP A 14 -12.71 -3.74 -1.82
CA ASP A 14 -11.81 -2.73 -1.28
C ASP A 14 -12.08 -2.46 0.21
N PHE A 15 -13.33 -2.11 0.56
CA PHE A 15 -13.69 -1.82 1.95
C PHE A 15 -13.70 -3.07 2.85
N VAL A 16 -14.14 -4.23 2.33
CA VAL A 16 -14.16 -5.48 3.11
C VAL A 16 -12.76 -5.89 3.53
N VAL A 17 -11.78 -5.80 2.63
CA VAL A 17 -10.39 -6.13 2.97
C VAL A 17 -9.84 -5.13 3.99
N SER A 18 -10.11 -3.83 3.83
CA SER A 18 -9.67 -2.82 4.80
C SER A 18 -10.22 -3.08 6.21
N VAL A 19 -11.51 -3.39 6.33
CA VAL A 19 -12.12 -3.76 7.62
C VAL A 19 -11.51 -5.05 8.16
N PHE A 20 -11.34 -6.06 7.30
CA PHE A 20 -10.72 -7.32 7.69
C PHE A 20 -9.30 -7.12 8.21
N LEU A 21 -8.46 -6.31 7.56
CA LEU A 21 -7.10 -6.01 8.01
C LEU A 21 -7.10 -5.36 9.39
N ILE A 22 -7.93 -4.34 9.63
CA ILE A 22 -8.04 -3.72 10.96
C ILE A 22 -8.41 -4.77 12.02
N LEU A 23 -9.44 -5.58 11.75
CA LEU A 23 -9.89 -6.61 12.70
C LEU A 23 -8.80 -7.67 12.93
N LEU A 24 -8.09 -8.07 11.87
CA LEU A 24 -6.99 -9.02 11.94
C LEU A 24 -5.85 -8.50 12.83
N PHE A 25 -5.34 -7.29 12.59
CA PHE A 25 -4.24 -6.73 13.38
C PHE A 25 -4.63 -6.47 14.83
N ILE A 26 -5.87 -6.02 15.09
CA ILE A 26 -6.40 -5.90 16.46
C ILE A 26 -6.47 -7.28 17.14
N TYR A 27 -6.96 -8.30 16.43
CA TYR A 27 -7.05 -9.66 16.95
C TYR A 27 -5.67 -10.25 17.26
N LEU A 28 -4.71 -10.12 16.34
CA LEU A 28 -3.34 -10.61 16.52
C LEU A 28 -2.66 -9.96 17.72
N TYR A 29 -2.84 -8.64 17.89
CA TYR A 29 -2.31 -7.92 19.04
C TYR A 29 -2.98 -8.36 20.35
N ARG A 30 -4.31 -8.42 20.40
CA ARG A 30 -5.06 -8.81 21.61
C ARG A 30 -4.82 -10.26 22.04
N THR A 31 -4.49 -11.14 21.11
CA THR A 31 -4.19 -12.56 21.40
C THR A 31 -2.72 -12.82 21.70
N GLY A 32 -1.88 -11.79 21.75
CA GLY A 32 -0.43 -11.92 22.00
C GLY A 32 0.34 -12.59 20.86
N ARG A 33 -0.27 -12.76 19.68
CA ARG A 33 0.38 -13.32 18.47
C ARG A 33 1.23 -12.30 17.73
N MET A 34 1.14 -11.03 18.12
CA MET A 34 1.87 -9.91 17.55
C MET A 34 2.31 -8.99 18.67
N ASP A 35 3.58 -8.64 18.68
CA ASP A 35 4.12 -7.68 19.62
C ASP A 35 3.64 -6.24 19.34
N LYS A 36 3.91 -5.36 20.29
CA LYS A 36 3.49 -3.97 20.24
C LYS A 36 4.16 -3.18 19.11
N ALA A 37 5.41 -3.49 18.77
CA ALA A 37 6.13 -2.81 17.70
C ALA A 37 5.49 -3.12 16.33
N LEU A 38 5.19 -4.39 16.06
CA LEU A 38 4.51 -4.80 14.83
C LEU A 38 3.07 -4.26 14.73
N PHE A 39 2.37 -4.17 15.85
CA PHE A 39 1.04 -3.55 15.87
C PHE A 39 1.11 -2.06 15.51
N TYR A 40 2.07 -1.32 16.06
CA TYR A 40 2.27 0.08 15.66
C TYR A 40 2.81 0.23 14.24
N ALA A 41 3.63 -0.72 13.77
CA ALA A 41 4.14 -0.72 12.41
C ALA A 41 2.99 -0.76 11.39
N PHE A 42 1.97 -1.59 11.61
CA PHE A 42 0.76 -1.59 10.76
C PHE A 42 0.15 -0.19 10.64
N TRP A 43 -0.07 0.51 11.75
CA TRP A 43 -0.65 1.85 11.75
C TRP A 43 0.28 2.90 11.12
N VAL A 44 1.59 2.78 11.32
CA VAL A 44 2.58 3.62 10.64
C VAL A 44 2.56 3.39 9.14
N GLY A 45 2.40 2.15 8.69
CA GLY A 45 2.16 1.83 7.29
C GLY A 45 0.91 2.51 6.75
N CYS A 46 -0.19 2.52 7.50
CA CYS A 46 -1.40 3.24 7.12
C CYS A 46 -1.19 4.76 7.03
N LEU A 47 -0.43 5.34 7.95
CA LEU A 47 -0.10 6.77 7.93
C LEU A 47 0.78 7.12 6.73
N ILE A 48 1.79 6.29 6.45
CA ILE A 48 2.64 6.39 5.27
C ILE A 48 1.76 6.33 4.00
N GLY A 49 0.87 5.34 3.88
CA GLY A 49 -0.09 5.22 2.77
C GLY A 49 -0.96 6.45 2.56
N SER A 50 -1.45 7.00 3.68
CA SER A 50 -2.25 8.22 3.66
C SER A 50 -1.51 9.41 3.07
N THR A 51 -0.18 9.46 3.16
CA THR A 51 0.58 10.58 2.60
C THR A 51 0.39 10.71 1.10
N TRP A 52 0.49 9.63 0.32
CA TRP A 52 0.28 9.72 -1.13
C TRP A 52 -1.19 9.64 -1.52
N GLU A 53 -2.00 8.82 -0.84
CA GLU A 53 -3.42 8.66 -1.21
C GLU A 53 -4.18 9.99 -1.11
N PHE A 54 -3.91 10.76 -0.06
CA PHE A 54 -4.50 12.09 0.11
C PHE A 54 -3.78 13.15 -0.72
N THR A 55 -2.46 13.06 -0.92
CA THR A 55 -1.76 13.99 -1.84
C THR A 55 -2.32 13.87 -3.26
N PHE A 56 -2.52 12.65 -3.76
CA PHE A 56 -3.11 12.42 -5.09
C PHE A 56 -4.55 12.90 -5.18
N MET A 57 -5.32 12.80 -4.09
CA MET A 57 -6.66 13.40 -4.00
C MET A 57 -6.60 14.93 -4.06
N LEU A 58 -5.65 15.56 -3.37
CA LEU A 58 -5.48 17.02 -3.34
C LEU A 58 -4.99 17.58 -4.68
N LEU A 59 -4.13 16.85 -5.38
CA LEU A 59 -3.71 17.19 -6.76
C LEU A 59 -4.88 17.10 -7.75
N GLY A 60 -5.97 16.43 -7.37
CA GLY A 60 -7.22 16.42 -8.11
C GLY A 60 -7.18 15.58 -9.41
N PRO A 61 -8.23 15.69 -10.23
CA PRO A 61 -8.40 14.86 -11.42
C PRO A 61 -7.34 15.11 -12.49
N GLU A 62 -6.65 16.25 -12.45
CA GLU A 62 -5.52 16.58 -13.32
C GLU A 62 -4.31 15.67 -13.10
N PHE A 63 -4.21 15.05 -11.91
CA PHE A 63 -3.18 14.06 -11.61
C PHE A 63 -3.75 12.65 -11.56
N ALA A 64 -4.82 12.43 -10.79
CA ALA A 64 -5.43 11.13 -10.64
C ALA A 64 -6.95 11.22 -10.52
N TYR A 65 -7.68 10.45 -11.32
CA TYR A 65 -9.13 10.40 -11.29
C TYR A 65 -9.67 8.97 -11.21
N SER A 66 -10.92 8.85 -10.73
CA SER A 66 -11.60 7.56 -10.66
C SER A 66 -12.20 7.23 -12.02
N VAL A 67 -11.85 6.08 -12.61
CA VAL A 67 -12.41 5.64 -13.89
C VAL A 67 -13.89 5.32 -13.74
N ASN A 68 -14.26 4.73 -12.60
CA ASN A 68 -15.63 4.36 -12.27
C ASN A 68 -16.00 4.99 -10.91
N PRO A 69 -16.53 6.23 -10.88
CA PRO A 69 -16.92 6.88 -9.63
C PRO A 69 -17.94 6.05 -8.85
N TRP A 70 -17.57 5.69 -7.63
CA TRP A 70 -18.40 4.96 -6.69
C TRP A 70 -19.49 5.88 -6.10
N PRO A 71 -20.71 5.35 -5.86
CA PRO A 71 -21.84 6.13 -5.37
C PRO A 71 -21.60 6.67 -3.96
N PHE A 72 -22.48 7.57 -3.51
CA PHE A 72 -22.49 8.12 -2.15
C PHE A 72 -21.19 8.82 -1.72
N GLY A 73 -20.38 9.29 -2.69
CA GLY A 73 -19.11 9.93 -2.42
C GLY A 73 -17.99 8.96 -2.01
N LEU A 74 -18.20 7.65 -2.13
CA LEU A 74 -17.23 6.63 -1.71
C LEU A 74 -15.91 6.70 -2.49
N SER A 75 -15.90 7.29 -3.70
CA SER A 75 -14.65 7.52 -4.46
C SER A 75 -13.77 8.65 -3.92
N GLY A 76 -14.26 9.46 -2.98
CA GLY A 76 -13.47 10.51 -2.33
C GLY A 76 -12.63 9.97 -1.18
N TRP A 77 -12.63 10.70 -0.05
CA TRP A 77 -11.84 10.35 1.13
C TRP A 77 -12.09 8.93 1.70
N PRO A 78 -13.29 8.29 1.61
CA PRO A 78 -13.47 6.94 2.14
C PRO A 78 -12.59 5.91 1.43
N LYS A 79 -12.52 5.96 0.09
CA LYS A 79 -11.62 5.12 -0.70
C LYS A 79 -10.16 5.39 -0.35
N LYS A 80 -9.77 6.65 -0.16
CA LYS A 80 -8.40 7.02 0.23
C LYS A 80 -8.01 6.43 1.58
N LEU A 81 -8.91 6.51 2.57
CA LEU A 81 -8.70 5.86 3.85
C LEU A 81 -8.60 4.34 3.74
N SER A 82 -9.46 3.73 2.92
CA SER A 82 -9.43 2.28 2.65
C SER A 82 -8.09 1.87 2.05
N HIS A 83 -7.64 2.53 0.98
CA HIS A 83 -6.34 2.29 0.36
C HIS A 83 -5.18 2.47 1.34
N SER A 84 -5.20 3.49 2.20
CA SER A 84 -4.19 3.63 3.26
C SER A 84 -4.11 2.40 4.16
N ILE A 85 -5.26 1.79 4.50
CA ILE A 85 -5.29 0.57 5.31
C ILE A 85 -4.71 -0.62 4.53
N TRP A 86 -5.00 -0.72 3.23
CA TRP A 86 -4.35 -1.68 2.33
C TRP A 86 -2.84 -1.52 2.33
N ASP A 87 -2.33 -0.29 2.22
CA ASP A 87 -0.89 0.00 2.23
C ASP A 87 -0.23 -0.49 3.52
N GLY A 88 -0.87 -0.23 4.68
CA GLY A 88 -0.43 -0.79 5.96
C GLY A 88 -0.36 -2.32 5.95
N GLY A 89 -1.37 -2.98 5.40
CA GLY A 89 -1.38 -4.44 5.21
C GLY A 89 -0.25 -4.92 4.30
N ILE A 90 -0.03 -4.24 3.17
CA ILE A 90 1.02 -4.56 2.20
C ILE A 90 2.40 -4.45 2.83
N PHE A 91 2.68 -3.40 3.60
CA PHE A 91 3.95 -3.29 4.33
C PHE A 91 4.16 -4.43 5.32
N MET A 92 3.11 -4.82 6.04
CA MET A 92 3.18 -5.92 6.99
C MET A 92 3.39 -7.28 6.31
N VAL A 93 2.96 -7.47 5.06
CA VAL A 93 3.37 -8.65 4.27
C VAL A 93 4.88 -8.61 3.99
N GLY A 94 5.47 -7.44 3.73
CA GLY A 94 6.93 -7.29 3.61
C GLY A 94 7.66 -7.69 4.90
N VAL A 95 7.12 -7.31 6.06
CA VAL A 95 7.64 -7.75 7.37
C VAL A 95 7.55 -9.27 7.50
N TRP A 96 6.41 -9.86 7.14
CA TRP A 96 6.22 -11.31 7.16
C TRP A 96 7.18 -12.05 6.21
N LEU A 97 7.46 -11.51 5.03
CA LEU A 97 8.46 -12.06 4.11
C LEU A 97 9.85 -12.06 4.72
N CYS A 98 10.24 -10.98 5.42
CA CYS A 98 11.51 -10.95 6.17
C CYS A 98 11.53 -12.04 7.24
N GLN A 99 10.45 -12.19 8.02
CA GLN A 99 10.32 -13.25 9.04
C GLN A 99 10.45 -14.66 8.44
N LYS A 100 9.94 -14.88 7.23
CA LYS A 100 10.03 -16.18 6.55
C LYS A 100 11.40 -16.45 5.93
N LEU A 101 12.00 -15.45 5.30
CA LEU A 101 13.25 -15.62 4.53
C LEU A 101 14.51 -15.46 5.40
N LEU A 102 14.42 -14.75 6.52
CA LEU A 102 15.55 -14.41 7.40
C LEU A 102 15.33 -14.91 8.84
N SER A 103 14.62 -16.02 9.01
CA SER A 103 14.20 -16.58 10.31
C SER A 103 15.32 -16.93 11.30
N HIS A 104 16.58 -16.93 10.88
CA HIS A 104 17.75 -17.35 11.67
C HIS A 104 18.41 -16.20 12.44
N ARG A 105 17.83 -14.99 12.45
CA ARG A 105 18.40 -13.80 13.08
C ARG A 105 17.32 -12.93 13.74
N PRO A 106 17.71 -12.09 14.71
CA PRO A 106 16.89 -10.97 15.12
C PRO A 106 16.59 -10.07 13.91
N LEU A 107 15.33 -9.72 13.72
CA LEU A 107 14.88 -8.89 12.60
C LEU A 107 14.53 -7.50 13.09
N PHE A 108 14.88 -6.49 12.29
CA PHE A 108 14.55 -5.09 12.57
C PHE A 108 15.12 -4.56 13.91
N ALA A 109 16.19 -5.18 14.41
CA ALA A 109 16.93 -4.70 15.58
C ALA A 109 17.93 -3.59 15.18
N ASP A 110 18.62 -3.80 14.06
CA ASP A 110 19.57 -2.86 13.46
C ASP A 110 19.35 -2.79 11.95
N PHE A 111 19.84 -1.71 11.33
CA PHE A 111 19.77 -1.55 9.88
C PHE A 111 20.43 -2.73 9.16
N ASN A 112 19.71 -3.28 8.18
CA ASN A 112 20.18 -4.40 7.39
C ASN A 112 19.68 -4.32 5.94
N TRP A 113 20.64 -4.36 5.01
CA TRP A 113 20.37 -4.34 3.58
C TRP A 113 19.53 -5.52 3.08
N ARG A 114 19.57 -6.69 3.73
CA ARG A 114 18.75 -7.84 3.32
C ARG A 114 17.29 -7.65 3.69
N GLU A 115 17.01 -7.10 4.87
CA GLU A 115 15.65 -6.75 5.29
C GLU A 115 15.08 -5.69 4.36
N LEU A 116 15.81 -4.59 4.16
CA LEU A 116 15.40 -3.53 3.24
C LEU A 116 15.22 -4.07 1.82
N GLY A 117 16.16 -4.87 1.32
CA GLY A 117 16.07 -5.46 -0.02
C GLY A 117 14.83 -6.34 -0.22
N ILE A 118 14.43 -7.14 0.77
CA ILE A 118 13.18 -7.92 0.70
C ILE A 118 11.96 -7.00 0.65
N MET A 119 11.95 -5.95 1.49
CA MET A 119 10.86 -4.99 1.52
C MET A 119 10.74 -4.19 0.21
N GLU A 120 11.86 -3.79 -0.39
CA GLU A 120 11.91 -3.11 -1.68
C GLU A 120 11.44 -4.02 -2.83
N VAL A 121 11.94 -5.24 -2.91
CA VAL A 121 11.50 -6.21 -3.95
C VAL A 121 10.01 -6.47 -3.84
N TRP A 122 9.49 -6.60 -2.61
CA TRP A 122 8.06 -6.73 -2.37
C TRP A 122 7.28 -5.47 -2.76
N GLY A 123 7.76 -4.28 -2.35
CA GLY A 123 7.14 -3.00 -2.66
C GLY A 123 7.05 -2.74 -4.16
N LEU A 124 8.13 -2.97 -4.90
CA LEU A 124 8.15 -2.89 -6.36
C LEU A 124 7.16 -3.87 -6.98
N PHE A 125 7.20 -5.15 -6.59
CA PHE A 125 6.27 -6.16 -7.09
C PHE A 125 4.82 -5.77 -6.86
N GLN A 126 4.47 -5.26 -5.67
CA GLN A 126 3.13 -4.78 -5.35
C GLN A 126 2.76 -3.54 -6.16
N GLY A 127 3.67 -2.58 -6.34
CA GLY A 127 3.43 -1.42 -7.19
C GLY A 127 3.08 -1.81 -8.63
N PHE A 128 3.85 -2.73 -9.22
CA PHE A 128 3.55 -3.29 -10.54
C PHE A 128 2.20 -4.01 -10.57
N LEU A 129 1.91 -4.85 -9.56
CA LEU A 129 0.68 -5.61 -9.48
C LEU A 129 -0.56 -4.72 -9.35
N VAL A 130 -0.48 -3.70 -8.48
CA VAL A 130 -1.54 -2.72 -8.26
C VAL A 130 -1.80 -1.93 -9.54
N GLU A 131 -0.77 -1.44 -10.22
CA GLU A 131 -0.95 -0.75 -11.49
C GLU A 131 -1.53 -1.66 -12.57
N TYR A 132 -1.06 -2.91 -12.68
CA TYR A 132 -1.56 -3.87 -13.65
C TYR A 132 -3.03 -4.23 -13.46
N LEU A 133 -3.44 -4.42 -12.21
CA LEU A 133 -4.80 -4.83 -11.88
C LEU A 133 -5.78 -3.65 -11.91
N PHE A 134 -5.40 -2.48 -11.42
CA PHE A 134 -6.37 -1.43 -11.09
C PHE A 134 -6.27 -0.16 -11.95
N VAL A 135 -5.10 0.17 -12.52
CA VAL A 135 -5.00 1.35 -13.41
C VAL A 135 -5.78 1.09 -14.70
N GLY A 136 -6.68 2.02 -15.03
CA GLY A 136 -7.65 1.88 -16.11
C GLY A 136 -8.93 1.13 -15.73
N ARG A 137 -8.99 0.47 -14.56
CA ARG A 137 -10.22 -0.20 -14.05
C ARG A 137 -10.88 0.57 -12.91
N VAL A 138 -10.08 1.07 -11.97
CA VAL A 138 -10.56 1.73 -10.74
C VAL A 138 -10.15 3.20 -10.71
N TRP A 139 -8.88 3.49 -11.02
CA TRP A 139 -8.35 4.84 -11.15
C TRP A 139 -7.41 4.95 -12.34
N PHE A 140 -7.01 6.17 -12.63
CA PHE A 140 -6.10 6.48 -13.72
C PHE A 140 -5.14 7.59 -13.28
N TYR A 141 -3.88 7.49 -13.68
CA TYR A 141 -2.88 8.54 -13.49
C TYR A 141 -2.65 9.27 -14.82
N VAL A 142 -2.72 10.59 -14.78
CA VAL A 142 -2.53 11.42 -15.98
C VAL A 142 -1.04 11.56 -16.28
N PRO A 143 -0.60 11.30 -17.52
CA PRO A 143 0.76 11.62 -17.96
C PRO A 143 0.99 13.12 -17.95
N LEU A 144 1.99 13.56 -17.20
CA LEU A 144 2.37 14.98 -17.08
C LEU A 144 3.88 15.12 -17.30
N PRO A 145 4.41 16.31 -17.63
CA PRO A 145 5.85 16.51 -17.80
C PRO A 145 6.70 16.07 -16.59
N TRP A 146 6.13 16.18 -15.38
CA TRP A 146 6.74 15.77 -14.11
C TRP A 146 6.23 14.40 -13.62
N ASN A 147 5.27 13.80 -14.33
CA ASN A 147 4.79 12.43 -14.12
C ASN A 147 4.80 11.67 -15.47
N PRO A 148 5.97 11.56 -16.14
CA PRO A 148 6.03 10.96 -17.46
C PRO A 148 5.72 9.46 -17.40
N VAL A 149 5.28 8.90 -18.52
CA VAL A 149 5.18 7.44 -18.70
C VAL A 149 6.60 6.88 -18.79
N ILE A 150 6.93 5.96 -17.88
CA ILE A 150 8.26 5.33 -17.80
C ILE A 150 8.22 3.85 -18.19
N ILE A 151 7.05 3.21 -18.14
CA ILE A 151 6.85 1.83 -18.59
C ILE A 151 5.72 1.86 -19.60
N PRO A 152 5.90 1.32 -20.83
CA PRO A 152 4.85 1.29 -21.82
C PRO A 152 3.67 0.42 -21.37
N PRO A 153 2.48 0.55 -22.01
CA PRO A 153 1.34 -0.30 -21.71
C PRO A 153 1.70 -1.78 -21.80
N LEU A 154 1.29 -2.54 -20.78
CA LEU A 154 1.56 -3.97 -20.71
C LEU A 154 0.39 -4.78 -21.30
N PRO A 155 0.66 -5.87 -22.03
CA PRO A 155 -0.39 -6.77 -22.52
C PRO A 155 -1.28 -7.27 -21.37
N GLY A 156 -2.60 -7.23 -21.55
CA GLY A 156 -3.58 -7.63 -20.51
C GLY A 156 -3.90 -6.55 -19.47
N GLY A 157 -3.21 -5.41 -19.49
CA GLY A 157 -3.59 -4.22 -18.71
C GLY A 157 -4.90 -3.59 -19.20
N ALA A 158 -5.58 -2.83 -18.34
CA ALA A 158 -6.78 -2.09 -18.72
C ALA A 158 -6.51 -0.67 -19.22
N SER A 159 -5.28 -0.17 -19.04
CA SER A 159 -4.90 1.16 -19.47
C SER A 159 -4.18 1.11 -20.81
N THR A 160 -4.59 1.97 -21.74
CA THR A 160 -3.86 2.24 -22.99
C THR A 160 -2.68 3.19 -22.78
N VAL A 161 -2.60 3.80 -21.59
CA VAL A 161 -1.48 4.62 -21.14
C VAL A 161 -0.60 3.78 -20.21
N GLY A 162 0.72 3.86 -20.41
CA GLY A 162 1.69 3.12 -19.61
C GLY A 162 1.80 3.61 -18.16
N TYR A 163 2.69 3.02 -17.38
CA TYR A 163 2.86 3.39 -15.96
C TYR A 163 3.68 4.65 -15.83
N THR A 164 3.24 5.50 -14.90
CA THR A 164 3.80 6.83 -14.72
C THR A 164 4.82 6.87 -13.58
N LEU A 165 5.72 7.85 -13.63
CA LEU A 165 6.87 7.94 -12.72
C LEU A 165 6.49 8.02 -11.24
N ILE A 166 5.53 8.87 -10.87
CA ILE A 166 5.29 9.21 -9.46
C ILE A 166 4.75 8.04 -8.64
N PRO A 167 3.72 7.29 -9.10
CA PRO A 167 3.30 6.08 -8.41
C PRO A 167 4.46 5.09 -8.19
N GLN A 168 5.32 4.91 -9.18
CA GLN A 168 6.49 4.02 -9.08
C GLN A 168 7.54 4.52 -8.06
N LEU A 169 7.76 5.84 -8.00
CA LEU A 169 8.61 6.45 -6.97
C LEU A 169 8.04 6.25 -5.57
N VAL A 170 6.71 6.35 -5.39
CA VAL A 170 6.06 6.06 -4.11
C VAL A 170 6.34 4.63 -3.69
N TRP A 171 6.15 3.65 -4.58
CA TRP A 171 6.43 2.24 -4.29
C TRP A 171 7.90 1.91 -4.02
N THR A 172 8.82 2.79 -4.43
CA THR A 172 10.27 2.67 -4.14
C THR A 172 10.68 3.40 -2.86
N ILE A 173 10.06 4.54 -2.53
CA ILE A 173 10.47 5.35 -1.36
C ILE A 173 9.75 4.87 -0.10
N ALA A 174 8.48 4.48 -0.22
CA ALA A 174 7.65 4.16 0.93
C ALA A 174 8.15 2.95 1.74
N PRO A 175 8.66 1.85 1.14
CA PRO A 175 9.24 0.75 1.91
C PRO A 175 10.49 1.16 2.68
N ILE A 176 11.35 2.04 2.14
CA ILE A 176 12.49 2.64 2.86
C ILE A 176 12.01 3.39 4.10
N VAL A 177 11.04 4.31 3.93
CA VAL A 177 10.50 5.11 5.05
C VAL A 177 9.86 4.20 6.10
N PHE A 178 9.10 3.19 5.66
CA PHE A 178 8.50 2.21 6.56
C PHE A 178 9.56 1.42 7.32
N TYR A 179 10.60 0.93 6.63
CA TYR A 179 11.68 0.16 7.24
C TYR A 179 12.41 0.96 8.33
N LEU A 180 12.80 2.20 8.03
CA LEU A 180 13.43 3.08 9.01
C LEU A 180 12.51 3.38 10.19
N SER A 181 11.22 3.56 9.93
CA SER A 181 10.22 3.77 10.98
C SER A 181 10.07 2.53 11.85
N LEU A 182 10.07 1.32 11.26
CA LEU A 182 10.00 0.05 11.98
C LEU A 182 11.23 -0.15 12.89
N LEU A 183 12.44 0.15 12.42
CA LEU A 183 13.65 0.14 13.26
C LEU A 183 13.49 1.07 14.47
N TRP A 184 12.99 2.28 14.25
CA TRP A 184 12.74 3.24 15.33
C TRP A 184 11.69 2.72 16.33
N ILE A 185 10.59 2.13 15.86
CA ILE A 185 9.53 1.57 16.72
C ILE A 185 10.07 0.39 17.53
N ARG A 186 10.86 -0.50 16.91
CA ARG A 186 11.48 -1.66 17.58
C ARG A 186 12.42 -1.24 18.70
N ASN A 187 13.20 -0.18 18.48
CA ASN A 187 14.05 0.41 19.53
C ASN A 187 13.23 1.00 20.69
N ARG A 188 12.03 1.51 20.42
CA ARG A 188 11.15 2.09 21.44
C ARG A 188 10.35 1.05 22.23
N TYR A 189 10.01 -0.06 21.58
CA TYR A 189 9.23 -1.17 22.11
C TYR A 189 9.93 -2.50 21.80
N PRO A 190 11.08 -2.78 22.43
CA PRO A 190 11.77 -4.04 22.24
C PRO A 190 10.88 -5.21 22.68
N GLU A 191 11.02 -6.35 22.00
CA GLU A 191 10.36 -7.58 22.44
C GLU A 191 10.80 -7.88 23.88
N GLN A 192 9.83 -7.96 24.78
CA GLN A 192 10.05 -8.49 26.12
C GLN A 192 10.23 -10.00 25.94
N GLY A 193 11.46 -10.48 26.10
CA GLY A 193 11.81 -11.89 26.02
C GLY A 193 11.11 -12.74 27.07
#